data_AF-A0A7D5LDZ0-F1
#
_entry.id   AF-A0A7D5LDZ0-F1
#
_cell.length_a   1.000
_cell.length_b   1.000
_cell.length_c   1.000
_cell.angle_alpha   90.00
_cell.angle_beta   90.00
_cell.angle_gamma   90.00
#
_symmetry.space_group_name_H-M   'P 1'
#
loop_
_entity.id
_entity.type
_entity.pdbx_description
1 polymer ?
#
loop_
_entity_poly.entity_id
_entity_poly.type
_entity_poly.pdbx_seq_one_letter_code
_entity_poly.pdbx_strand_id
1 'polypeptide(L)'
;MRAARGVGFVLTLLVSFLLFNTIVSLRQPFWISSPLVFLASFLIFFQGLWHVDLSTSFDRDLFNLSFIFSLVLLEISVALFFWPTTVVVGSLFLTVSVYVLLGLGQAKIEGRLFPQTIREYLTVGILVLLSMFFATHWGE
;
A
#
# COMPACT_ATOMS: atom_id res chain seq x y z
N MET A 1 -4.65 -23.66 -8.84
CA MET A 1 -5.13 -22.65 -7.86
C MET A 1 -4.04 -21.68 -7.34
N ARG A 2 -2.73 -21.89 -7.58
CA ARG A 2 -1.66 -20.91 -7.21
C ARG A 2 -1.47 -19.79 -8.25
N ALA A 3 -1.61 -20.10 -9.56
CA ALA A 3 -1.50 -19.10 -10.63
C ALA A 3 -2.60 -18.02 -10.59
N ALA A 4 -3.84 -18.39 -10.27
CA ALA A 4 -4.97 -17.46 -10.17
C ALA A 4 -4.79 -16.43 -9.02
N ARG A 5 -4.19 -16.83 -7.89
CA ARG A 5 -3.86 -15.91 -6.79
C ARG A 5 -2.78 -14.90 -7.17
N GLY A 6 -1.76 -15.34 -7.91
CA GLY A 6 -0.70 -14.44 -8.40
C GLY A 6 -1.24 -13.37 -9.36
N VAL A 7 -2.14 -13.76 -10.27
CA VAL A 7 -2.76 -12.80 -11.21
C VAL A 7 -3.65 -11.80 -10.48
N GLY A 8 -4.46 -12.25 -9.51
CA GLY A 8 -5.29 -11.36 -8.70
C GLY A 8 -4.47 -10.32 -7.95
N PHE A 9 -3.35 -10.73 -7.36
CA PHE A 9 -2.45 -9.83 -6.65
C PHE A 9 -1.81 -8.77 -7.56
N VAL A 10 -1.29 -9.18 -8.74
CA VAL A 10 -0.74 -8.24 -9.72
C VAL A 10 -1.80 -7.25 -10.21
N LEU A 11 -3.04 -7.72 -10.44
CA LEU A 11 -4.15 -6.85 -10.79
C LEU A 11 -4.48 -5.86 -9.66
N THR A 12 -4.47 -6.28 -8.39
CA THR A 12 -4.65 -5.37 -7.25
C THR A 12 -3.59 -4.29 -7.22
N LEU A 13 -2.31 -4.62 -7.47
CA LEU A 13 -1.24 -3.62 -7.54
C LEU A 13 -1.44 -2.64 -8.71
N LEU A 14 -1.81 -3.15 -9.88
CA LEU A 14 -2.08 -2.32 -11.05
C LEU A 14 -3.25 -1.36 -10.81
N VAL A 15 -4.35 -1.86 -10.22
CA VAL A 15 -5.50 -1.03 -9.82
C VAL A 15 -5.08 0.01 -8.78
N SER A 16 -4.27 -0.39 -7.78
CA SER A 16 -3.74 0.52 -6.77
C SER A 16 -2.92 1.64 -7.39
N PHE A 17 -2.02 1.31 -8.32
CA PHE A 17 -1.21 2.28 -9.06
C PHE A 17 -2.07 3.27 -9.84
N LEU A 18 -3.04 2.77 -10.62
CA LEU A 18 -3.93 3.64 -11.39
C LEU A 18 -4.77 4.56 -10.49
N LEU A 19 -5.27 4.06 -9.37
CA LEU A 19 -6.02 4.85 -8.40
C LEU A 19 -5.16 5.94 -7.78
N PHE A 20 -3.98 5.60 -7.24
CA PHE A 20 -3.09 6.59 -6.63
C PHE A 20 -2.55 7.59 -7.65
N ASN A 21 -2.21 7.15 -8.87
CA ASN A 21 -1.82 8.04 -9.94
C ASN A 21 -2.93 9.04 -10.25
N THR A 22 -4.19 8.59 -10.31
CA THR A 22 -5.34 9.49 -10.52
C THR A 22 -5.46 10.49 -9.36
N ILE A 23 -5.43 10.03 -8.11
CA ILE A 23 -5.57 10.89 -6.93
C ILE A 23 -4.46 11.94 -6.85
N VAL A 24 -3.20 11.53 -7.02
CA VAL A 24 -2.03 12.42 -6.97
C VAL A 24 -2.01 13.35 -8.18
N SER A 25 -2.45 12.89 -9.36
CA SER A 25 -2.52 13.70 -10.57
C SER A 25 -3.54 14.84 -10.50
N LEU A 26 -4.56 14.74 -9.64
CA LEU A 26 -5.53 15.82 -9.42
C LEU A 26 -4.89 17.07 -8.78
N ARG A 27 -3.67 16.96 -8.24
CA ARG A 27 -2.89 18.03 -7.59
C ARG A 27 -3.71 18.79 -6.53
N GLN A 28 -4.62 18.08 -5.86
CA GLN A 28 -5.41 18.64 -4.77
C GLN A 28 -4.56 18.73 -3.49
N PRO A 29 -4.90 19.68 -2.60
CA PRO A 29 -4.21 19.83 -1.33
C PRO A 29 -4.31 18.54 -0.49
N PHE A 30 -3.34 18.34 0.40
CA PHE A 30 -3.19 17.10 1.17
C PHE A 30 -4.44 16.72 1.97
N TRP A 31 -5.25 17.69 2.41
CA TRP A 31 -6.49 17.45 3.16
C TRP A 31 -7.62 16.87 2.30
N ILE A 32 -7.50 16.88 0.97
CA ILE A 32 -8.43 16.20 0.05
C ILE A 32 -7.80 14.91 -0.47
N SER A 33 -6.54 14.99 -0.92
CA SER A 33 -5.86 13.83 -1.54
C SER A 33 -5.58 12.72 -0.54
N SER A 34 -5.12 13.04 0.68
CA SER A 34 -4.77 12.01 1.68
C SER A 34 -5.98 11.23 2.19
N PRO A 35 -7.15 11.85 2.47
CA PRO A 35 -8.37 11.09 2.76
C PRO A 35 -8.85 10.22 1.59
N LEU A 36 -8.65 10.65 0.34
CA LEU A 36 -8.95 9.80 -0.83
C LEU A 36 -8.01 8.58 -0.88
N VAL A 37 -6.71 8.78 -0.63
CA VAL A 37 -5.74 7.67 -0.55
C VAL A 37 -6.10 6.71 0.58
N PHE A 38 -6.51 7.23 1.73
CA PHE A 38 -7.00 6.42 2.85
C PHE A 38 -8.22 5.58 2.45
N LEU A 39 -9.25 6.19 1.85
CA LEU A 39 -10.46 5.47 1.49
C LEU A 39 -10.19 4.41 0.42
N ALA A 40 -9.40 4.74 -0.60
CA ALA A 40 -9.01 3.81 -1.65
C ALA A 40 -8.18 2.65 -1.09
N SER A 41 -7.16 2.94 -0.27
CA SER A 41 -6.31 1.92 0.33
C SER A 41 -7.07 1.03 1.31
N PHE A 42 -8.00 1.58 2.08
CA PHE A 42 -8.87 0.81 2.98
C PHE A 42 -9.67 -0.24 2.20
N LEU A 43 -10.31 0.14 1.09
CA LEU A 43 -11.06 -0.79 0.26
C LEU A 43 -10.15 -1.88 -0.34
N ILE A 44 -8.95 -1.50 -0.80
CA ILE A 44 -7.96 -2.43 -1.34
C ILE A 44 -7.48 -3.43 -0.28
N PHE A 45 -7.13 -2.96 0.92
CA PHE A 45 -6.67 -3.82 2.01
C PHE A 45 -7.77 -4.74 2.50
N PHE A 46 -8.99 -4.21 2.67
CA PHE A 46 -10.13 -5.00 3.10
C PHE A 46 -10.43 -6.12 2.10
N GLN A 47 -10.51 -5.81 0.80
CA GLN A 47 -10.68 -6.82 -0.23
C GLN A 47 -9.51 -7.82 -0.29
N GLY A 48 -8.28 -7.33 -0.23
CA GLY A 48 -7.07 -8.13 -0.41
C GLY A 48 -6.77 -9.08 0.75
N LEU A 49 -7.17 -8.71 1.97
CA LEU A 49 -7.05 -9.55 3.16
C LEU A 49 -8.22 -10.52 3.29
N TRP A 50 -9.44 -10.10 2.93
CA TRP A 50 -10.63 -10.95 2.97
C TRP A 50 -10.48 -12.20 2.09
N HIS A 51 -9.80 -12.08 0.95
CA HIS A 51 -9.59 -13.22 0.05
C HIS A 51 -8.68 -14.32 0.65
N VAL A 52 -7.89 -14.02 1.69
CA VAL A 52 -6.98 -14.98 2.32
C VAL A 52 -7.66 -15.76 3.43
N ASP A 53 -8.62 -15.15 4.12
CA ASP A 53 -9.37 -15.80 5.17
C ASP A 53 -10.55 -16.59 4.56
N LEU A 54 -10.42 -17.93 4.53
CA LEU A 54 -11.52 -18.83 4.15
C LEU A 54 -12.47 -19.08 5.35
N SER A 55 -12.40 -18.28 6.41
CA SER A 55 -13.29 -18.39 7.55
C SER A 55 -14.57 -17.56 7.34
N THR A 56 -15.72 -18.19 7.53
CA THR A 56 -17.07 -17.65 7.22
C THR A 56 -17.53 -16.55 8.19
N SER A 57 -16.67 -16.08 9.09
CA SER A 57 -16.99 -15.09 10.13
C SER A 57 -16.33 -13.76 9.83
N PHE A 58 -17.12 -12.67 9.89
CA PHE A 58 -16.61 -11.30 9.82
C PHE A 58 -15.62 -11.06 10.97
N ASP A 59 -14.33 -11.16 10.68
CA ASP A 59 -13.31 -11.05 11.70
C ASP A 59 -13.01 -9.56 11.98
N ARG A 60 -13.26 -9.13 13.22
CA ARG A 60 -12.95 -7.77 13.68
C ARG A 60 -11.45 -7.48 13.53
N ASP A 61 -10.61 -8.51 13.58
CA ASP A 61 -9.18 -8.37 13.43
C ASP A 61 -8.78 -8.00 11.99
N LEU A 62 -9.53 -8.49 10.98
CA LEU A 62 -9.29 -8.14 9.58
C LEU A 62 -9.68 -6.69 9.29
N PHE A 63 -10.80 -6.24 9.85
CA PHE A 63 -11.21 -4.84 9.77
C PHE A 63 -10.18 -3.92 10.43
N ASN A 64 -9.76 -4.25 11.66
CA ASN A 64 -8.75 -3.48 12.39
C ASN A 64 -7.42 -3.44 11.63
N LEU A 65 -6.97 -4.57 11.06
CA LEU A 65 -5.74 -4.63 10.29
C LEU A 65 -5.81 -3.78 9.02
N SER A 66 -6.91 -3.87 8.27
CA SER A 66 -7.13 -3.07 7.06
C SER A 66 -7.16 -1.57 7.37
N PHE A 67 -7.80 -1.20 8.48
CA PHE A 67 -7.88 0.19 8.96
C PHE A 67 -6.50 0.74 9.39
N ILE A 68 -5.71 -0.06 10.11
CA ILE A 68 -4.34 0.33 10.49
C ILE A 68 -3.48 0.51 9.24
N PHE A 69 -3.56 -0.40 8.26
CA PHE A 69 -2.77 -0.29 7.03
C PHE A 69 -3.17 0.91 6.17
N SER A 70 -4.46 1.23 6.10
CA SER A 70 -4.91 2.44 5.40
C SER A 70 -4.48 3.72 6.12
N LEU A 71 -4.43 3.72 7.46
CA LEU A 71 -3.86 4.84 8.23
C LEU A 71 -2.37 5.04 7.92
N VAL A 72 -1.58 3.96 7.84
CA VAL A 72 -0.16 4.05 7.45
C VAL A 72 -0.02 4.67 6.05
N LEU A 73 -0.88 4.28 5.10
CA LEU A 73 -0.89 4.85 3.74
C LEU A 73 -1.31 6.33 3.72
N LEU A 74 -2.23 6.74 4.61
CA LEU A 74 -2.59 8.14 4.78
C LEU A 74 -1.37 8.96 5.23
N GLU A 75 -0.66 8.50 6.26
CA GLU A 75 0.53 9.18 6.77
C GLU A 75 1.63 9.30 5.71
N ILE A 76 1.86 8.22 4.95
CA ILE A 76 2.77 8.22 3.81
C ILE A 76 2.33 9.24 2.75
N SER A 77 1.04 9.28 2.41
CA SER A 77 0.50 10.25 1.45
C SER A 77 0.71 11.69 1.89
N VAL A 78 0.53 11.97 3.18
CA VAL A 78 0.81 13.30 3.75
C VAL A 78 2.30 13.62 3.67
N ALA A 79 3.18 12.68 4.03
CA ALA A 79 4.62 12.86 3.92
C ALA A 79 5.08 13.13 2.47
N LEU A 80 4.52 12.39 1.51
CA LEU A 80 4.78 12.57 0.08
C LEU A 80 4.34 13.94 -0.44
N PHE A 81 3.27 14.53 0.11
CA PHE A 81 2.82 15.86 -0.28
C PHE A 81 3.85 16.95 0.04
N PHE A 82 4.58 16.82 1.15
CA PHE A 82 5.66 17.74 1.52
C PHE A 82 6.98 17.44 0.80
N TRP A 83 7.08 16.32 0.09
CA TRP A 83 8.27 15.91 -0.63
C TRP A 83 8.15 16.30 -2.11
N PRO A 84 9.18 16.89 -2.75
CA PRO A 84 9.14 17.31 -4.15
C PRO A 84 9.18 16.12 -5.12
N THR A 85 8.14 15.31 -5.14
CA THR A 85 8.01 14.11 -5.97
C THR A 85 7.20 14.37 -7.23
N THR A 86 7.50 13.63 -8.29
CA THR A 86 6.63 13.59 -9.46
C THR A 86 5.40 12.72 -9.16
N VAL A 87 4.29 12.96 -9.88
CA VAL A 87 3.05 12.19 -9.74
C VAL A 87 3.30 10.69 -9.89
N VAL A 88 4.15 10.30 -10.85
CA VAL A 88 4.49 8.90 -11.13
C VAL A 88 5.30 8.29 -9.99
N VAL A 89 6.30 9.00 -9.46
CA VAL A 89 7.13 8.48 -8.36
C VAL A 89 6.31 8.34 -7.07
N GLY A 90 5.49 9.34 -6.75
CA GLY A 90 4.63 9.29 -5.56
C GLY A 90 3.58 8.17 -5.63
N SER A 91 2.96 7.98 -6.80
CA SER A 91 1.99 6.88 -6.99
C SER A 91 2.64 5.50 -6.93
N LEU A 92 3.80 5.30 -7.56
CA LEU A 92 4.57 4.06 -7.42
C LEU A 92 4.93 3.80 -5.96
N PHE A 93 5.34 4.81 -5.20
CA PHE A 93 5.65 4.65 -3.78
C PHE A 93 4.47 4.14 -2.97
N LEU A 94 3.29 4.74 -3.16
CA LEU A 94 2.06 4.28 -2.51
C LEU A 94 1.70 2.85 -2.92
N THR A 95 1.87 2.49 -4.20
CA THR A 95 1.64 1.12 -4.67
C THR A 95 2.60 0.11 -4.05
N VAL A 96 3.89 0.43 -3.95
CA VAL A 96 4.84 -0.48 -3.29
C VAL A 96 4.55 -0.58 -1.79
N SER A 97 4.11 0.51 -1.16
CA SER A 97 3.65 0.47 0.23
C SER A 97 2.46 -0.48 0.41
N VAL A 98 1.49 -0.45 -0.53
CA VAL A 98 0.39 -1.42 -0.57
C VAL A 98 0.90 -2.85 -0.76
N TYR A 99 1.84 -3.09 -1.67
CA TYR A 99 2.46 -4.40 -1.87
C TYR A 99 3.05 -4.96 -0.58
N VAL A 100 3.85 -4.14 0.12
CA VAL A 100 4.52 -4.52 1.37
C VAL A 100 3.50 -4.82 2.47
N LEU A 101 2.51 -3.94 2.67
CA LEU A 101 1.51 -4.10 3.73
C LEU A 101 0.55 -5.25 3.46
N LEU A 102 0.07 -5.43 2.23
CA LEU A 102 -0.73 -6.60 1.86
C LEU A 102 0.06 -7.88 2.08
N GLY A 103 1.30 -7.95 1.60
CA GLY A 103 2.16 -9.11 1.79
C GLY A 103 2.36 -9.46 3.27
N LEU A 104 2.57 -8.45 4.12
CA LEU A 104 2.69 -8.62 5.57
C LEU A 104 1.38 -9.07 6.22
N GLY A 105 0.24 -8.47 5.83
CA GLY A 105 -1.08 -8.84 6.35
C GLY A 105 -1.49 -10.25 5.97
N GLN A 106 -1.27 -10.65 4.72
CA GLN A 106 -1.52 -12.02 4.27
C GLN A 106 -0.63 -13.03 5.02
N ALA A 107 0.66 -12.72 5.22
CA ALA A 107 1.55 -13.56 6.03
C ALA A 107 1.12 -13.67 7.50
N LYS A 108 0.48 -12.63 8.05
CA LYS A 108 -0.08 -12.63 9.41
C LYS A 108 -1.28 -13.56 9.53
N ILE A 109 -2.21 -13.47 8.59
CA ILE A 109 -3.42 -14.30 8.55
C ILE A 109 -3.05 -15.77 8.34
N GLU A 110 -2.05 -16.06 7.51
CA GLU A 110 -1.56 -17.44 7.32
C GLU A 110 -0.79 -18.01 8.53
N GLY A 111 -0.60 -17.24 9.61
CA GLY A 111 0.13 -17.67 10.81
C GLY A 111 1.64 -17.86 10.57
N ARG A 112 2.16 -17.38 9.45
CA ARG A 112 3.57 -17.52 9.01
C ARG A 112 4.34 -16.22 9.18
N LEU A 113 4.07 -15.49 10.27
CA LEU A 113 4.79 -14.27 10.61
C LEU A 113 6.20 -14.60 11.14
N PHE A 114 7.04 -15.20 10.29
CA PHE A 114 8.43 -15.41 10.61
C PHE A 114 9.13 -14.04 10.65
N PRO A 115 10.03 -13.79 11.62
CA PRO A 115 10.78 -12.54 11.71
C PRO A 115 11.64 -12.26 10.46
N GLN A 116 11.91 -13.28 9.65
CA GLN A 116 12.55 -13.16 8.35
C GLN A 116 11.67 -12.43 7.32
N THR A 117 10.37 -12.74 7.26
CA THR A 117 9.40 -12.10 6.38
C THR A 117 9.27 -10.61 6.70
N ILE A 118 9.24 -10.26 7.99
CA ILE A 118 9.20 -8.86 8.45
C ILE A 118 10.45 -8.11 7.98
N ARG A 119 11.63 -8.73 8.10
CA ARG A 119 12.89 -8.13 7.64
C ARG A 119 12.92 -7.93 6.13
N GLU A 120 12.44 -8.86 5.33
CA GLU A 120 12.38 -8.72 3.86
C GLU A 120 11.46 -7.54 3.47
N TYR A 121 10.28 -7.45 4.06
CA TYR A 121 9.34 -6.35 3.80
C TYR A 121 9.86 -4.98 4.27
N LEU A 122 10.52 -4.90 5.43
CA LEU A 122 11.21 -3.69 5.88
C LEU A 122 12.36 -3.31 4.95
N THR A 123 13.12 -4.29 4.44
CA THR A 123 14.21 -4.06 3.50
C THR A 123 13.67 -3.48 2.19
N VAL A 124 12.52 -3.98 1.70
CA VAL A 124 11.84 -3.41 0.52
C VAL A 124 11.41 -1.97 0.80
N GLY A 125 10.79 -1.68 1.94
CA GLY A 125 10.42 -0.32 2.32
C GLY A 125 11.62 0.64 2.37
N ILE A 126 12.74 0.20 2.94
CA ILE A 126 13.99 0.97 2.99
C ILE A 126 14.58 1.17 1.61
N LEU A 127 14.64 0.12 0.77
CA LEU A 127 15.11 0.22 -0.61
C LEU A 127 14.28 1.20 -1.42
N VAL A 128 12.97 1.19 -1.22
CA VAL A 128 12.05 2.09 -1.91
C VAL A 128 12.25 3.53 -1.42
N LEU A 129 12.40 3.77 -0.11
CA LEU A 129 12.77 5.08 0.45
C LEU A 129 14.11 5.60 -0.12
N LEU A 130 15.12 4.74 -0.21
CA LEU A 130 16.41 5.09 -0.81
C LEU A 130 16.24 5.39 -2.30
N SER A 131 15.47 4.58 -3.04
CA SER A 131 15.21 4.81 -4.45
C SER A 131 14.45 6.12 -4.70
N MET A 132 13.53 6.49 -3.81
CA MET A 132 12.87 7.80 -3.85
C MET A 132 13.88 8.92 -3.62
N PHE A 133 14.74 8.80 -2.62
CA PHE A 133 15.76 9.82 -2.34
C PHE A 133 16.64 10.10 -3.57
N PHE A 134 17.02 9.06 -4.32
CA PHE A 134 17.78 9.21 -5.57
C PHE A 134 16.93 9.65 -6.78
N ALA A 135 15.66 9.25 -6.86
CA ALA A 135 14.76 9.66 -7.94
C ALA A 135 14.31 11.13 -7.81
N THR A 136 14.32 11.67 -6.58
CA THR A 136 13.93 13.04 -6.30
C THR A 136 15.09 13.98 -6.64
N HIS A 137 14.93 14.78 -7.70
CA HIS A 137 15.87 15.84 -8.01
C HIS A 137 15.51 17.07 -7.16
N TRP A 138 16.35 17.38 -6.17
CA TRP A 138 16.23 18.58 -5.33
C TRP A 138 16.77 19.84 -6.04
N GLY A 139 16.45 20.00 -7.33
CA GLY A 139 16.99 21.07 -8.15
C GLY A 139 16.39 21.09 -9.54
N GLU A 140 15.28 21.83 -9.68
CA GLU A 140 15.01 22.84 -10.71
C GLU A 140 14.36 24.03 -9.98
#